data_AF-A0A7H4M0R8-F1
#
_entry.id   AF-A0A7H4M0R8-F1
#
_cell.length_a   1.000
_cell.length_b   1.000
_cell.length_c   1.000
_cell.angle_alpha   90.00
_cell.angle_beta   90.00
_cell.angle_gamma   90.00
#
_symmetry.space_group_name_H-M   'P 1'
#
loop_
_entity.id
_entity.type
_entity.pdbx_description
1 polymer ?
#
loop_
_entity_poly.entity_id
_entity_poly.type
_entity_poly.pdbx_seq_one_letter_code
_entity_poly.pdbx_strand_id
1 'polypeptide(L)'
;MFVDIIVGSMQEMLNDIASGEADMAVAFGPIGNPELKRHSFQWGPICAVVSPQHPIAALPSVTIDELTQYRLIALTDSFGLQRHMNAMFKTAGRQFHPAYRCNLFSTAMSLSQAGLGISFMTAYAPGRRSPTVF
;
A
#
# COMPACT_ATOMS: atom_id res chain seq x y z
N MET A 1 -15.73 -27.80 0.23
CA MET A 1 -15.11 -27.03 -0.88
C MET A 1 -13.66 -26.81 -0.52
N PHE A 2 -12.76 -27.05 -1.46
CA PHE A 2 -11.34 -26.71 -1.36
C PHE A 2 -11.11 -25.40 -2.11
N VAL A 3 -10.27 -24.51 -1.59
CA VAL A 3 -9.92 -23.24 -2.22
C VAL A 3 -8.41 -23.17 -2.22
N ASP A 4 -7.81 -22.98 -3.40
CA ASP A 4 -6.38 -22.74 -3.54
C ASP A 4 -6.09 -21.24 -3.54
N ILE A 5 -5.00 -20.84 -2.89
CA ILE A 5 -4.59 -19.43 -2.77
C ILE A 5 -3.12 -19.31 -3.13
N ILE A 6 -2.89 -18.68 -4.28
CA ILE A 6 -1.57 -18.39 -4.83
C ILE A 6 -1.29 -16.89 -4.78
N VAL A 7 -0.03 -16.55 -4.55
CA VAL A 7 0.44 -15.15 -4.51
C VAL A 7 1.45 -14.98 -5.64
N GLY A 8 1.15 -14.06 -6.54
CA GLY A 8 2.03 -13.71 -7.66
C GLY A 8 2.04 -12.22 -7.92
N SER A 9 2.90 -11.80 -8.83
CA SER A 9 2.84 -10.49 -9.44
C SER A 9 1.52 -10.29 -10.19
N MET A 10 1.19 -9.04 -10.49
CA MET A 10 0.01 -8.73 -11.30
C MET A 10 0.04 -9.44 -12.65
N GLN A 11 1.22 -9.54 -13.30
CA GLN A 11 1.34 -10.20 -14.59
C GLN A 11 1.06 -11.71 -14.50
N GLU A 12 1.62 -12.38 -13.48
CA GLU A 12 1.40 -13.81 -13.24
C GLU A 12 -0.08 -14.10 -12.97
N MET A 13 -0.70 -13.36 -12.04
CA MET A 13 -2.12 -13.54 -11.73
C MET A 13 -3.04 -13.31 -12.93
N LEU A 14 -2.68 -12.38 -13.84
CA LEU A 14 -3.44 -12.15 -15.07
C LEU A 14 -3.28 -13.31 -16.06
N ASN A 15 -2.08 -13.88 -16.16
CA ASN A 15 -1.82 -15.05 -17.00
C ASN A 15 -2.57 -16.26 -16.47
N ASP A 16 -2.57 -16.49 -15.15
CA ASP A 16 -3.25 -17.62 -14.52
C ASP A 16 -4.77 -17.57 -14.73
N ILE A 17 -5.37 -16.37 -14.69
CA ILE A 17 -6.79 -16.21 -15.07
C ILE A 17 -6.98 -16.51 -16.55
N ALA A 18 -6.12 -15.99 -17.42
CA ALA A 18 -6.25 -16.17 -18.87
C ALA A 18 -6.05 -17.63 -19.31
N SER A 19 -5.21 -18.40 -18.61
CA SER A 19 -4.99 -19.83 -18.87
C SER A 19 -5.99 -20.75 -18.17
N GLY A 20 -6.80 -20.22 -17.24
CA GLY A 20 -7.77 -21.01 -16.46
C GLY A 20 -7.15 -21.73 -15.25
N GLU A 21 -5.93 -21.39 -14.86
CA GLU A 21 -5.27 -21.89 -13.65
C GLU A 21 -5.80 -21.20 -12.37
N ALA A 22 -6.38 -20.00 -12.51
CA ALA A 22 -7.05 -19.28 -11.42
C ALA A 22 -8.45 -18.79 -11.84
N ASP A 23 -9.44 -18.98 -10.96
CA ASP A 23 -10.81 -18.50 -11.19
C ASP A 23 -10.94 -16.98 -11.01
N MET A 24 -10.18 -16.41 -10.07
CA MET A 24 -10.27 -15.02 -9.65
C MET A 24 -8.92 -14.50 -9.14
N ALA A 25 -8.66 -13.20 -9.30
CA ALA A 25 -7.52 -12.53 -8.71
C ALA A 25 -7.93 -11.25 -7.98
N VAL A 26 -7.27 -10.98 -6.86
CA VAL A 26 -7.39 -9.73 -6.11
C VAL A 26 -6.10 -8.95 -6.31
N ALA A 27 -6.18 -7.81 -7.01
CA ALA A 27 -5.01 -7.03 -7.36
C ALA A 27 -5.26 -5.51 -7.20
N PHE A 28 -4.17 -4.77 -7.04
CA PHE A 28 -4.18 -3.32 -6.97
C PHE A 28 -3.71 -2.71 -8.30
N GLY A 29 -4.47 -1.74 -8.81
CA GLY A 29 -4.10 -0.95 -9.98
C GLY A 29 -5.01 -1.19 -11.20
N PRO A 30 -4.79 -0.45 -12.29
CA PRO A 30 -5.56 -0.61 -13.52
C PRO A 30 -5.20 -1.95 -14.17
N ILE A 31 -6.21 -2.77 -14.45
CA ILE A 31 -6.07 -3.97 -15.26
C ILE A 31 -6.37 -3.54 -16.70
N GLY A 32 -5.38 -3.63 -17.58
CA GLY A 32 -5.49 -3.17 -18.97
C GLY A 32 -6.00 -4.21 -19.96
N ASN A 33 -6.34 -5.43 -19.53
CA ASN A 33 -6.80 -6.49 -20.42
C ASN A 33 -8.34 -6.41 -20.61
N PRO A 34 -8.83 -6.10 -21.83
CA PRO A 34 -10.27 -6.00 -22.11
C PRO A 34 -11.02 -7.33 -22.01
N GLU A 35 -10.33 -8.48 -22.04
CA GLU A 35 -10.95 -9.80 -21.91
C GLU A 35 -11.31 -10.17 -20.46
N LEU A 36 -10.86 -9.36 -19.49
CA LEU A 36 -11.12 -9.62 -18.08
C LEU A 36 -12.31 -8.81 -17.56
N LYS A 37 -13.27 -9.52 -16.96
CA LYS A 37 -14.35 -8.88 -16.21
C LYS A 37 -13.81 -8.36 -14.88
N ARG A 38 -13.93 -7.06 -14.67
CA ARG A 38 -13.43 -6.38 -13.46
C ARG A 38 -14.57 -5.98 -12.53
N HIS A 39 -14.37 -6.26 -11.24
CA HIS A 39 -15.18 -5.71 -10.16
C HIS A 39 -14.29 -4.86 -9.26
N SER A 40 -14.51 -3.54 -9.26
CA SER A 40 -13.82 -2.62 -8.34
C SER A 40 -14.65 -2.48 -7.07
N PHE A 41 -13.98 -2.49 -5.92
CA PHE A 41 -14.56 -2.13 -4.64
C PHE A 41 -13.79 -0.94 -4.05
N GLN A 42 -14.46 -0.16 -3.21
CA GLN A 42 -13.81 0.95 -2.51
C GLN A 42 -12.79 0.37 -1.54
N TRP A 43 -11.57 0.90 -1.59
CA TRP A 43 -10.53 0.61 -0.61
C TRP A 43 -10.55 1.69 0.47
N GLY A 44 -10.22 1.30 1.71
CA GLY A 44 -10.00 2.24 2.79
C GLY A 44 -8.82 3.20 2.49
N PRO A 45 -8.66 4.26 3.29
CA PRO A 45 -7.62 5.24 3.05
C PRO A 45 -6.22 4.65 3.20
N ILE A 46 -5.24 5.44 2.73
CA ILE A 46 -3.83 5.15 2.99
C ILE A 46 -3.48 5.70 4.37
N CYS A 47 -3.00 4.83 5.25
CA CYS A 47 -2.56 5.15 6.59
C CYS A 47 -1.04 5.24 6.67
N ALA A 48 -0.55 6.22 7.44
CA ALA A 48 0.83 6.28 7.87
C ALA A 48 1.08 5.24 8.96
N VAL A 49 2.19 4.52 8.85
CA VAL A 49 2.65 3.52 9.82
C VAL A 49 3.84 4.10 10.54
N VAL A 50 3.72 4.22 11.85
CA VAL A 50 4.72 4.85 12.71
C VAL A 50 4.86 4.10 14.02
N SER A 51 5.97 4.34 14.74
CA SER A 51 6.05 3.89 16.13
C SER A 51 5.02 4.63 17.01
N PRO A 52 4.52 4.02 18.10
CA PRO A 52 3.57 4.68 19.00
C PRO A 52 4.09 5.98 19.63
N GLN A 53 5.41 6.16 19.69
CA GLN A 53 6.07 7.36 20.21
C GLN A 53 6.30 8.43 19.14
N HIS A 54 5.97 8.17 17.87
CA HIS A 54 6.17 9.14 16.80
C HIS A 54 5.21 10.33 16.96
N PRO A 55 5.63 11.58 16.69
CA PRO A 55 4.80 12.78 16.89
C PRO A 55 3.42 12.71 16.22
N ILE A 56 3.34 12.11 15.03
CA ILE A 56 2.09 11.99 14.28
C ILE A 56 1.20 10.82 14.72
N ALA A 57 1.65 9.95 15.64
CA ALA A 57 0.91 8.76 16.03
C ALA A 57 -0.44 9.08 16.70
N ALA A 58 -0.54 10.23 17.34
CA ALA A 58 -1.77 10.71 17.97
C ALA A 58 -2.64 11.55 17.02
N LEU A 59 -2.15 11.88 15.82
CA LEU A 59 -2.90 12.70 14.88
C LEU A 59 -3.95 11.85 14.17
N PRO A 60 -5.19 12.34 14.07
CA PRO A 60 -6.23 11.67 13.28
C PRO A 60 -5.95 11.82 11.78
N SER A 61 -5.19 12.85 11.39
CA SER A 61 -4.73 13.01 10.01
C SER A 61 -3.41 13.73 9.83
N VAL A 62 -2.73 13.43 8.71
CA VAL A 62 -1.51 14.10 8.27
C VAL A 62 -1.59 14.46 6.80
N THR A 63 -1.16 15.67 6.49
CA THR A 63 -1.06 16.19 5.12
C THR A 63 0.25 15.76 4.46
N ILE A 64 0.31 15.85 3.13
CA ILE A 64 1.54 15.61 2.39
C ILE A 64 2.65 16.59 2.82
N ASP A 65 2.30 17.84 3.10
CA ASP A 65 3.26 18.86 3.56
C ASP A 65 3.90 18.49 4.90
N GLU A 66 3.11 18.05 5.87
CA GLU A 66 3.64 17.58 7.16
C GLU A 66 4.53 16.35 6.99
N LEU A 67 4.15 15.42 6.11
CA LEU A 67 4.97 14.23 5.82
C LEU A 67 6.36 14.58 5.28
N THR A 68 6.52 15.71 4.58
CA THR A 68 7.84 16.15 4.08
C THR A 68 8.83 16.50 5.21
N GLN A 69 8.35 16.70 6.44
CA GLN A 69 9.18 17.02 7.60
C GLN A 69 9.80 15.79 8.28
N TYR A 70 9.41 14.59 7.86
CA TYR A 70 9.81 13.33 8.50
C TYR A 70 10.57 12.41 7.54
N ARG A 71 11.28 11.44 8.10
CA ARG A 71 11.94 10.38 7.32
C ARG A 71 10.88 9.45 6.74
N LEU A 72 10.80 9.35 5.43
CA LEU A 72 9.88 8.45 4.73
C LEU A 72 10.58 7.14 4.34
N ILE A 73 9.82 6.05 4.35
CA ILE A 73 10.23 4.72 3.90
C ILE A 73 9.39 4.40 2.67
N ALA A 74 10.05 4.32 1.51
CA ALA A 74 9.41 3.92 0.26
C ALA A 74 9.36 2.40 0.11
N LEU A 75 8.33 1.93 -0.58
CA LEU A 75 8.37 0.63 -1.24
C LEU A 75 8.95 0.78 -2.66
N THR A 76 9.26 -0.32 -3.32
CA THR A 76 9.58 -0.32 -4.76
C THR A 76 8.34 0.00 -5.60
N ASP A 77 8.52 0.48 -6.83
CA ASP A 77 7.40 0.84 -7.72
C ASP A 77 6.58 -0.35 -8.22
N SER A 78 7.01 -1.58 -7.93
CA SER A 78 6.21 -2.79 -8.08
C SER A 78 4.93 -2.73 -7.24
N PHE A 79 4.95 -2.03 -6.11
CA PHE A 79 3.80 -1.87 -5.24
C PHE A 79 2.87 -0.77 -5.77
N GLY A 80 1.62 -1.13 -6.06
CA GLY A 80 0.58 -0.17 -6.49
C GLY A 80 0.39 0.98 -5.51
N LEU A 81 0.52 0.70 -4.20
CA LEU A 81 0.48 1.71 -3.15
C LEU A 81 1.59 2.76 -3.31
N GLN A 82 2.82 2.35 -3.61
CA GLN A 82 3.93 3.30 -3.80
C GLN A 82 3.67 4.23 -4.99
N ARG A 83 3.17 3.69 -6.10
CA ARG A 83 2.82 4.51 -7.27
C ARG A 83 1.73 5.54 -6.91
N HIS A 84 0.77 5.15 -6.08
CA HIS A 84 -0.26 6.05 -5.59
C HIS A 84 0.32 7.13 -4.67
N MET A 85 1.21 6.78 -3.74
CA MET A 85 1.93 7.74 -2.89
C MET A 85 2.73 8.75 -3.72
N ASN A 86 3.47 8.29 -4.73
CA ASN A 86 4.21 9.16 -5.65
C ASN A 86 3.27 10.14 -6.37
N ALA A 87 2.10 9.67 -6.81
CA ALA A 87 1.09 10.51 -7.45
C ALA A 87 0.51 11.56 -6.49
N MET A 88 0.20 11.19 -5.23
CA MET A 88 -0.29 12.15 -4.23
C MET A 88 0.73 13.26 -3.94
N PHE A 89 2.02 12.89 -3.76
CA PHE A 89 3.08 13.88 -3.57
C PHE A 89 3.20 14.82 -4.77
N LYS A 90 3.19 14.26 -5.98
CA LYS A 90 3.24 15.04 -7.23
C LYS A 90 2.08 16.01 -7.35
N THR A 91 0.85 15.57 -7.05
CA THR A 91 -0.35 16.43 -7.07
C THR A 91 -0.25 17.58 -6.06
N ALA A 92 0.37 17.35 -4.91
CA ALA A 92 0.65 18.39 -3.92
C ALA A 92 1.85 19.30 -4.28
N GLY A 93 2.46 19.13 -5.46
CA GLY A 93 3.66 19.89 -5.84
C GLY A 93 4.90 19.56 -5.00
N ARG A 94 4.90 18.40 -4.34
CA ARG A 94 6.00 17.93 -3.49
C ARG A 94 6.74 16.76 -4.15
N GLN A 95 8.00 16.62 -3.78
CA GLN A 95 8.79 15.45 -4.16
C GLN A 95 8.79 14.43 -3.02
N PHE A 96 8.62 13.15 -3.37
CA PHE A 96 8.75 12.05 -2.42
C PHE A 96 10.23 11.71 -2.24
N HIS A 97 10.84 12.13 -1.12
CA HIS A 97 12.24 11.86 -0.81
C HIS A 97 12.37 10.83 0.33
N PRO A 98 12.49 9.53 0.00
CA PRO A 98 12.62 8.50 1.02
C PRO A 98 14.03 8.43 1.59
N ALA A 99 14.13 8.21 2.90
CA ALA A 99 15.39 7.85 3.56
C ALA A 99 15.75 6.36 3.35
N TYR A 100 14.73 5.52 3.15
CA TYR A 100 14.88 4.08 2.92
C TYR A 100 13.97 3.60 1.79
N ARG A 101 14.40 2.58 1.05
CA ARG A 101 13.57 1.89 0.05
C ARG A 101 13.58 0.40 0.31
N CYS A 102 12.39 -0.21 0.36
CA CYS A 102 12.21 -1.63 0.62
C CYS A 102 11.45 -2.31 -0.52
N ASN A 103 11.79 -3.56 -0.83
CA ASN A 103 11.04 -4.41 -1.76
C ASN A 103 10.05 -5.35 -1.04
N LEU A 104 9.95 -5.26 0.29
CA LEU A 104 9.06 -6.04 1.13
C LEU A 104 8.32 -5.13 2.11
N PHE A 105 7.00 -5.32 2.22
CA PHE A 105 6.17 -4.60 3.19
C PHE A 105 6.59 -4.85 4.63
N SER A 106 6.92 -6.10 4.96
CA SER A 106 7.36 -6.49 6.31
C SER A 106 8.56 -5.69 6.77
N THR A 107 9.57 -5.52 5.90
CA THR A 107 10.76 -4.72 6.20
C THR A 107 10.40 -3.25 6.45
N ALA A 108 9.57 -2.63 5.61
CA ALA A 108 9.15 -1.25 5.79
C ALA A 108 8.38 -1.04 7.11
N MET A 109 7.50 -2.00 7.47
CA MET A 109 6.79 -1.99 8.75
C MET A 109 7.74 -2.13 9.93
N SER A 110 8.69 -3.07 9.90
CA SER A 110 9.67 -3.24 10.97
C SER A 110 10.51 -1.99 11.19
N LEU A 111 10.96 -1.33 10.12
CA LEU A 111 11.68 -0.04 10.22
C LEU A 111 10.81 1.06 10.85
N SER A 112 9.53 1.09 10.49
CA SER A 112 8.58 2.08 11.03
C SER A 112 8.30 1.86 12.52
N GLN A 113 8.08 0.61 12.92
CA GLN A 113 7.88 0.23 14.32
C GLN A 113 9.13 0.50 15.18
N ALA A 114 10.32 0.35 14.59
CA ALA A 114 11.58 0.72 15.22
C ALA A 114 11.82 2.26 15.28
N GLY A 115 10.90 3.07 14.74
CA GLY A 115 11.00 4.53 14.78
C GLY A 115 11.97 5.15 13.77
N LEU A 116 12.40 4.39 12.75
CA LEU A 116 13.38 4.86 11.76
C LEU A 116 12.77 5.74 10.66
N GLY A 117 11.45 5.68 10.50
CA GLY A 117 10.72 6.52 9.55
C GLY A 117 9.24 6.13 9.47
N ILE A 118 8.56 6.71 8.50
CA ILE A 118 7.14 6.51 8.22
C ILE A 118 7.02 5.66 6.95
N SER A 119 6.35 4.51 7.05
CA SER A 119 5.88 3.77 5.87
C SER A 119 4.37 3.95 5.70
N PHE A 120 3.83 3.40 4.61
CA PHE A 120 2.42 3.57 4.25
C PHE A 120 1.76 2.22 3.99
N MET A 121 0.50 2.09 4.36
CA MET A 121 -0.34 0.92 4.08
C MET A 121 -1.79 1.33 3.83
N THR A 122 -2.57 0.50 3.18
CA THR A 122 -4.03 0.70 3.13
C THR A 122 -4.66 0.27 4.45
N ALA A 123 -5.66 1.02 4.94
CA ALA A 123 -6.47 0.60 6.07
C ALA A 123 -7.07 -0.79 5.79
N TYR A 124 -6.80 -1.76 6.65
CA TYR A 124 -7.42 -3.08 6.57
C TYR A 124 -8.88 -2.98 7.00
N ALA A 125 -9.82 -3.51 6.21
CA ALA A 125 -11.21 -3.74 6.63
C ALA A 125 -11.55 -5.23 6.41
N PRO A 126 -12.17 -5.99 7.34
CA PRO A 126 -12.69 -5.65 8.68
C PRO A 126 -12.21 -6.59 9.84
N GLY A 127 -12.42 -6.17 11.10
CA GLY A 127 -12.65 -7.12 12.22
C GLY A 127 -11.64 -7.23 13.38
N ARG A 128 -10.63 -6.36 13.52
CA ARG A 128 -9.77 -6.40 14.72
C ARG A 128 -9.31 -5.01 15.12
N ARG A 129 -9.54 -4.69 16.40
CA ARG A 129 -9.31 -3.42 17.13
C ARG A 129 -8.44 -2.39 16.39
N SER A 130 -9.07 -1.25 16.13
CA SER A 130 -8.54 -0.02 15.55
C SER A 130 -7.04 0.19 15.79
N PRO A 131 -6.17 0.09 14.77
CA PRO A 131 -5.13 1.09 14.60
C PRO A 131 -5.83 2.31 13.98
N THR A 132 -5.82 3.45 14.67
CA THR A 132 -6.32 4.77 14.21
C THR A 132 -6.65 4.80 12.71
N VAL A 133 -7.92 4.57 12.40
CA VAL A 133 -8.44 4.47 11.03
C VAL A 133 -8.92 5.85 10.61
N PHE A 134 -8.53 6.23 9.40
CA PHE A 134 -9.04 7.38 8.65
C PHE A 134 -10.27 6.94 7.83
#